data_AF-A0A6B3FU68-F1
#
_entry.id   AF-A0A6B3FU68-F1
#
_cell.length_a   1.000
_cell.length_b   1.000
_cell.length_c   1.000
_cell.angle_alpha   90.00
_cell.angle_beta   90.00
_cell.angle_gamma   90.00
#
_symmetry.space_group_name_H-M   'P 1'
#
loop_
_entity.id
_entity.type
_entity.pdbx_description
1 polymer ?
#
loop_
_entity_poly.entity_id
_entity_poly.type
_entity_poly.pdbx_seq_one_letter_code
_entity_poly.pdbx_strand_id
1 'polypeptide(L)'
;ERARSKIEYSSLATAFCPPEFTVGELRRVYEAVWGVVLDPRNFHRKVTGTPGFLVPSGGTTTRQGGRPAQLFRAGAATVLNPPMLRPEV
;
A
#
# COMPACT_ATOMS: atom_id res chain seq x y z
N GLU A 1 22.14 -7.61 5.69
CA GLU A 1 21.83 -6.17 5.78
C GLU A 1 21.95 -5.36 4.46
N ARG A 2 21.29 -5.73 3.35
CA ARG A 2 21.19 -4.85 2.15
C ARG A 2 19.87 -4.93 1.39
N ALA A 3 19.12 -6.02 1.56
CA ALA A 3 17.79 -6.18 0.97
C ALA A 3 16.71 -5.32 1.67
N ARG A 4 16.83 -5.09 2.98
CA ARG A 4 15.84 -4.32 3.77
C ARG A 4 15.92 -2.80 3.47
N SER A 5 17.11 -2.28 3.19
CA SER A 5 17.36 -0.85 2.90
C SER A 5 16.98 -0.41 1.48
N LYS A 6 16.54 -1.34 0.59
CA LYS A 6 16.09 -1.00 -0.77
C LYS A 6 14.57 -1.10 -0.97
N ILE A 7 13.82 -1.53 0.04
CA ILE A 7 12.33 -1.41 0.05
C ILE A 7 11.91 -0.05 0.64
N GLU A 8 12.84 0.88 0.72
CA GLU A 8 12.56 2.25 1.07
C GLU A 8 11.96 2.95 -0.17
N TYR A 9 10.62 2.95 -0.17
CA TYR A 9 9.73 4.01 -0.72
C TYR A 9 9.16 3.92 -2.12
N SER A 10 9.33 2.83 -2.85
CA SER A 10 9.05 2.92 -4.28
C SER A 10 7.61 2.58 -4.65
N SER A 11 7.31 1.32 -4.76
CA SER A 11 6.04 0.78 -5.28
C SER A 11 6.11 -0.74 -5.22
N LEU A 12 7.30 -1.29 -4.99
CA LEU A 12 7.59 -2.71 -4.81
C LEU A 12 6.63 -3.44 -3.86
N ALA A 13 6.05 -2.78 -2.85
CA ALA A 13 5.02 -3.37 -2.01
C ALA A 13 3.78 -3.84 -2.82
N THR A 14 3.42 -3.14 -3.89
CA THR A 14 2.32 -3.55 -4.78
C THR A 14 2.70 -4.79 -5.60
N ALA A 15 3.98 -5.07 -5.83
CA ALA A 15 4.43 -6.28 -6.52
C ALA A 15 4.20 -7.56 -5.71
N PHE A 16 4.01 -7.44 -4.38
CA PHE A 16 3.62 -8.56 -3.52
C PHE A 16 2.10 -8.70 -3.38
N CYS A 17 1.32 -7.79 -3.98
CA CYS A 17 -0.12 -7.89 -4.02
C CYS A 17 -0.57 -8.69 -5.26
N PRO A 18 -1.78 -9.28 -5.24
CA PRO A 18 -2.43 -9.77 -6.47
C PRO A 18 -2.60 -8.64 -7.50
N PRO A 19 -2.94 -8.94 -8.77
CA PRO A 19 -3.16 -7.91 -9.80
C PRO A 19 -4.20 -6.85 -9.41
N GLU A 20 -5.19 -7.24 -8.60
CA GLU A 20 -6.16 -6.34 -7.97
C GLU A 20 -6.20 -6.56 -6.47
N PHE A 21 -6.04 -5.48 -5.72
CA PHE A 21 -5.93 -5.51 -4.27
C PHE A 21 -6.64 -4.31 -3.64
N THR A 22 -6.92 -4.44 -2.36
CA THR A 22 -7.47 -3.38 -1.51
C THR A 22 -6.35 -2.59 -0.84
N VAL A 23 -6.64 -1.36 -0.40
CA VAL A 23 -5.71 -0.59 0.44
C VAL A 23 -5.34 -1.34 1.73
N GLY A 24 -6.26 -2.13 2.29
CA GLY A 24 -6.00 -2.95 3.47
C GLY A 24 -5.01 -4.09 3.22
N GLU A 25 -5.07 -4.73 2.04
CA GLU A 25 -4.08 -5.72 1.61
C GLU A 25 -2.69 -5.10 1.47
N LEU A 26 -2.62 -3.96 0.77
CA LEU A 26 -1.36 -3.25 0.59
C LEU A 26 -0.75 -2.86 1.94
N ARG A 27 -1.55 -2.35 2.88
CA ARG A 27 -1.10 -2.03 4.24
C ARG A 27 -0.46 -3.22 4.92
N ARG A 28 -1.09 -4.40 4.88
CA ARG A 28 -0.54 -5.63 5.50
C ARG A 28 0.81 -6.03 4.91
N VAL A 29 1.01 -5.83 3.60
CA VAL A 29 2.32 -6.05 2.98
C VAL A 29 3.35 -5.09 3.55
N TYR A 30 3.04 -3.80 3.64
CA TYR A 30 3.94 -2.81 4.24
C TYR A 30 4.29 -3.13 5.70
N GLU A 31 3.29 -3.49 6.51
CA GLU A 31 3.49 -3.88 7.91
C GLU A 31 4.39 -5.12 8.04
N ALA A 32 4.18 -6.14 7.20
CA ALA A 32 5.00 -7.35 7.20
C ALA A 32 6.45 -7.08 6.77
N VAL A 33 6.66 -6.20 5.79
CA VAL A 33 8.01 -5.84 5.29
C VAL A 33 8.77 -4.98 6.30
N TRP A 34 8.08 -4.04 6.96
CA TRP A 34 8.71 -3.08 7.88
C TRP A 34 8.71 -3.52 9.35
N GLY A 35 7.93 -4.55 9.70
CA GLY A 35 7.81 -5.04 11.07
C GLY A 35 7.16 -4.03 12.02
N VAL A 36 6.27 -3.17 11.51
CA VAL A 36 5.55 -2.15 12.29
C VAL A 36 4.06 -2.22 11.99
N VAL A 37 3.23 -1.72 12.91
CA VAL A 37 1.80 -1.51 12.66
C VAL A 37 1.60 -0.08 12.14
N LEU A 38 0.88 0.06 11.04
CA LEU A 38 0.59 1.34 10.41
C LEU A 38 -0.84 1.78 10.75
N ASP A 39 -1.01 3.07 11.04
CA ASP A 39 -2.34 3.65 11.22
C ASP A 39 -3.18 3.51 9.93
N PRO A 40 -4.32 2.79 9.95
CA PRO A 40 -5.07 2.50 8.74
C PRO A 40 -5.60 3.75 8.02
N ARG A 41 -5.99 4.79 8.78
CA ARG A 41 -6.58 6.01 8.23
C ARG A 41 -5.53 6.86 7.53
N ASN A 42 -4.39 7.06 8.18
CA ASN A 42 -3.25 7.80 7.63
C ASN A 42 -2.66 7.07 6.43
N PHE A 43 -2.50 5.75 6.52
CA PHE A 43 -2.06 4.93 5.40
C PHE A 43 -2.99 5.09 4.20
N HIS A 44 -4.31 4.93 4.42
CA HIS A 44 -5.30 5.07 3.36
C HIS A 44 -5.23 6.45 2.72
N ARG A 45 -5.28 7.52 3.53
CA ARG A 45 -5.18 8.91 3.03
C ARG A 45 -3.92 9.12 2.20
N LYS A 46 -2.81 8.52 2.61
CA LYS A 46 -1.52 8.66 1.95
C LYS A 46 -1.49 7.97 0.58
N VAL A 47 -1.86 6.70 0.51
CA VAL A 47 -1.74 5.92 -0.73
C VAL A 47 -2.80 6.29 -1.76
N THR A 48 -4.01 6.66 -1.34
CA THR A 48 -5.05 7.12 -2.27
C THR A 48 -4.90 8.60 -2.64
N GLY A 49 -4.25 9.39 -1.79
CA GLY A 49 -3.97 10.80 -2.05
C GLY A 49 -2.71 11.04 -2.89
N THR A 50 -1.88 10.01 -3.12
CA THR A 50 -0.69 10.13 -3.97
C THR A 50 -1.07 9.90 -5.43
N PRO A 51 -0.97 10.93 -6.31
CA PRO A 51 -1.35 10.79 -7.71
C PRO A 51 -0.55 9.69 -8.41
N GLY A 52 -1.25 8.84 -9.17
CA GLY A 52 -0.63 7.78 -9.97
C GLY A 52 -0.05 6.60 -9.18
N PHE A 53 -0.18 6.57 -7.85
CA PHE A 53 0.30 5.44 -7.02
C PHE A 53 -0.65 4.24 -7.09
N LEU A 54 -1.96 4.49 -6.99
CA LEU A 54 -3.01 3.50 -7.16
C LEU A 54 -3.96 3.92 -8.27
N VAL A 55 -4.41 2.95 -9.06
CA VAL A 55 -5.44 3.13 -10.09
C VAL A 55 -6.67 2.32 -9.68
N PRO A 56 -7.86 2.94 -9.51
CA PRO A 56 -9.09 2.19 -9.25
C PRO A 56 -9.34 1.15 -10.36
N SER A 57 -9.66 -0.09 -9.99
CA SER A 57 -10.03 -1.11 -10.97
C SER A 57 -11.53 -1.11 -11.33
N GLY A 58 -12.32 -0.27 -10.66
CA GLY A 58 -13.79 -0.21 -10.80
C GLY A 58 -14.54 -1.29 -10.02
N GLY A 59 -13.83 -2.23 -9.39
CA GLY A 59 -14.43 -3.28 -8.58
C GLY A 59 -14.46 -2.98 -7.08
N THR A 60 -15.27 -3.77 -6.36
CA THR A 60 -15.23 -3.86 -4.90
C THR A 60 -15.14 -5.31 -4.45
N THR A 61 -14.77 -5.55 -3.20
CA THR A 61 -14.68 -6.90 -2.64
C THR A 61 -15.06 -6.95 -1.17
N THR A 62 -15.62 -8.08 -0.74
CA THR A 62 -15.92 -8.40 0.66
C THR A 62 -14.94 -9.44 1.24
N ARG A 63 -13.84 -9.73 0.53
CA ARG A 63 -12.84 -10.75 0.91
C ARG A 63 -12.24 -10.57 2.31
N GLN A 64 -12.21 -9.35 2.82
CA GLN A 64 -11.70 -9.03 4.16
C GLN A 64 -12.80 -8.93 5.22
N GLY A 65 -14.03 -9.32 4.89
CA GLY A 65 -15.22 -9.15 5.72
C GLY A 65 -15.73 -7.70 5.75
N GLY A 66 -16.93 -7.52 6.29
CA GLY A 66 -17.53 -6.20 6.49
C GLY A 66 -18.01 -5.51 5.20
N ARG A 67 -17.90 -4.18 5.17
CA ARG A 67 -18.34 -3.35 4.02
C ARG A 67 -17.47 -3.64 2.78
N PRO A 68 -18.04 -3.59 1.57
CA PRO A 68 -17.25 -3.75 0.34
C PRO A 68 -16.10 -2.75 0.27
N ALA A 69 -14.88 -3.27 0.07
CA ALA A 69 -13.66 -2.47 -0.10
C ALA A 69 -13.36 -2.29 -1.59
N GLN A 70 -12.98 -1.08 -2.00
CA GLN A 70 -12.59 -0.77 -3.37
C GLN A 70 -11.31 -1.52 -3.77
N LEU A 71 -11.30 -1.99 -5.02
CA LEU A 71 -10.15 -2.63 -5.64
C LEU A 71 -9.32 -1.63 -6.45
N PHE A 72 -8.00 -1.81 -6.36
CA PHE A 72 -6.99 -1.00 -6.99
C PHE A 72 -5.97 -1.88 -7.71
N ARG A 73 -5.29 -1.27 -8.68
CA ARG A 73 -4.09 -1.78 -9.32
C ARG A 73 -2.92 -0.86 -9.02
N ALA A 74 -1.70 -1.39 -9.15
CA ALA A 74 -0.50 -0.57 -9.11
C ALA A 74 -0.55 0.46 -10.24
N GLY A 75 -0.35 1.74 -9.89
CA GLY A 75 -0.17 2.79 -10.89
C GLY A 75 1.28 2.91 -11.34
N ALA A 76 1.53 3.79 -12.30
CA ALA A 76 2.86 4.02 -12.87
C ALA A 76 3.79 4.82 -11.93
N ALA A 77 3.26 5.45 -10.87
CA ALA A 77 4.10 6.16 -9.92
C ALA A 77 4.93 5.16 -9.10
N THR A 78 6.25 5.27 -9.23
CA THR A 78 7.21 4.42 -8.54
C THR A 78 7.71 5.01 -7.24
N VAL A 79 7.12 6.12 -6.75
CA VAL A 79 7.52 6.77 -5.49
C VAL A 79 6.30 7.39 -4.82
N LEU A 80 6.13 7.16 -3.52
CA LEU A 80 5.24 7.96 -2.69
C LEU A 80 5.89 9.30 -2.40
N ASN A 81 5.27 10.41 -2.80
CA ASN A 81 5.78 11.76 -2.50
C ASN A 81 4.85 12.50 -1.52
N PRO A 82 5.31 12.87 -0.30
CA PRO A 82 6.57 12.46 0.34
C PRO A 82 6.60 10.97 0.73
N PRO A 83 7.75 10.36 0.99
CA PRO A 83 7.86 8.97 1.44
C PRO A 83 7.07 8.72 2.74
N MET A 84 6.46 7.53 2.89
CA MET A 84 5.89 7.11 4.17
C MET A 84 7.00 6.73 5.13
N LEU A 85 7.51 7.69 5.92
CA LEU A 85 8.59 7.43 6.87
C LEU A 85 8.24 6.23 7.77
N ARG A 86 9.17 5.27 7.85
CA ARG A 86 9.11 4.23 8.88
C ARG A 86 9.07 4.95 10.24
N PRO A 87 8.11 4.64 11.13
CA PRO A 87 8.17 5.15 12.49
C PRO A 87 9.50 4.73 13.11
N GLU A 88 10.30 5.70 13.59
CA GLU A 88 11.42 5.40 14.47
C GLU A 88 10.81 4.82 15.75
N VAL A 89 11.21 3.59 16.08
CA VAL A 89 10.78 2.88 17.28
C VAL A 89 11.64 3.33 18.45
#